data_AF-A0A4R3KNS7-F1
#
_entry.id   AF-A0A4R3KNS7-F1
#
_cell.length_a   1.000
_cell.length_b   1.000
_cell.length_c   1.000
_cell.angle_alpha   90.00
_cell.angle_beta   90.00
_cell.angle_gamma   90.00
#
_symmetry.space_group_name_H-M   'P 1'
#
loop_
_entity.id
_entity.type
_entity.pdbx_description
1 polymer ?
#
loop_
_entity_poly.entity_id
_entity_poly.type
_entity_poly.pdbx_seq_one_letter_code
_entity_poly.pdbx_strand_id
1 'polypeptide(L)'
;MSNKGNQKIRIRLKAYDHELLDTSAQKIVETAKRTGADVSGPVPLPTEKEVITILRSVHKHKDSREQFEQRTHKRLIDILNPSQKTVDSLMKLNLPAGVDIEIKL
;
A
#
# COMPACT_ATOMS: atom_id res chain seq x y z
N MET A 1 30.88 17.34 8.23
CA MET A 1 30.18 17.29 6.92
C MET A 1 28.68 17.36 7.15
N SER A 2 27.98 18.25 6.44
CA SER A 2 26.57 18.55 6.65
C SER A 2 25.66 17.33 6.42
N ASN A 3 24.89 16.96 7.44
CA ASN A 3 23.79 16.01 7.34
C ASN A 3 22.66 16.72 6.56
N LYS A 4 22.74 16.77 5.22
CA LYS A 4 21.56 17.09 4.40
C LYS A 4 20.58 15.96 4.66
N GLY A 5 19.58 16.22 5.50
CA GLY A 5 18.49 15.27 5.72
C GLY A 5 17.94 14.87 4.36
N ASN A 6 18.21 13.64 3.93
CA ASN A 6 17.60 13.09 2.73
C ASN A 6 16.09 13.15 2.96
N GLN A 7 15.41 14.11 2.31
CA GLN A 7 13.96 14.18 2.25
C GLN A 7 13.51 12.92 1.51
N LYS A 8 13.15 11.88 2.25
CA LYS A 8 12.74 10.59 1.72
C LYS A 8 11.24 10.52 1.78
N ILE A 9 10.59 10.54 0.62
CA ILE A 9 9.14 10.35 0.56
C ILE A 9 8.87 8.85 0.73
N ARG A 10 8.03 8.53 1.72
CA ARG A 10 7.60 7.18 2.03
C ARG A 10 6.13 7.01 1.67
N ILE A 11 5.85 6.14 0.72
CA ILE A 11 4.49 5.86 0.25
C ILE A 11 4.09 4.49 0.78
N ARG A 12 3.07 4.45 1.63
CA ARG A 12 2.45 3.18 2.07
C ARG A 12 1.19 2.95 1.25
N LEU A 13 1.11 1.79 0.64
CA LEU A 13 -0.07 1.34 -0.07
C LEU A 13 -0.76 0.26 0.78
N LYS A 14 -2.08 0.34 0.91
CA LYS A 14 -2.91 -0.68 1.57
C LYS A 14 -4.07 -1.05 0.66
N ALA A 15 -4.37 -2.34 0.53
CA ALA A 15 -5.55 -2.79 -0.20
C ALA A 15 -6.02 -4.16 0.33
N TYR A 16 -7.29 -4.47 0.07
CA TYR A 16 -7.84 -5.80 0.32
C TYR A 16 -7.51 -6.79 -0.80
N ASP A 17 -7.38 -6.29 -2.04
CA ASP A 17 -6.98 -7.10 -3.19
C ASP A 17 -5.50 -6.86 -3.53
N HIS A 18 -4.74 -7.95 -3.54
CA HIS A 18 -3.32 -7.95 -3.89
C HIS A 18 -3.06 -7.66 -5.38
N GLU A 19 -3.92 -8.06 -6.31
CA GLU A 19 -3.65 -7.89 -7.75
C GLU A 19 -3.69 -6.41 -8.14
N LEU A 20 -4.71 -5.71 -7.63
CA LEU A 20 -4.84 -4.25 -7.81
C LEU A 20 -3.70 -3.50 -7.13
N LEU A 21 -3.25 -3.97 -5.96
CA LEU A 21 -2.15 -3.36 -5.22
C LEU A 21 -0.83 -3.48 -5.97
N ASP A 22 -0.50 -4.67 -6.47
CA ASP A 22 0.75 -4.92 -7.17
C ASP A 22 0.77 -4.21 -8.53
N THR A 23 -0.34 -4.19 -9.26
CA THR A 23 -0.50 -3.39 -10.50
C THR A 23 -0.29 -1.89 -10.24
N SER A 24 -0.87 -1.38 -9.14
CA SER A 24 -0.75 0.02 -8.76
C SER A 24 0.67 0.39 -8.33
N ALA A 25 1.30 -0.48 -7.54
CA ALA A 25 2.68 -0.31 -7.11
C ALA A 25 3.65 -0.28 -8.31
N GLN A 26 3.45 -1.15 -9.30
CA GLN A 26 4.24 -1.15 -10.54
C GLN A 26 4.07 0.16 -11.31
N LYS A 27 2.84 0.65 -11.49
CA LYS A 27 2.58 1.93 -12.17
C LYS A 27 3.25 3.11 -11.46
N ILE A 28 3.22 3.15 -10.14
CA ILE A 28 3.89 4.20 -9.34
C ILE A 28 5.40 4.15 -9.55
N VAL A 29 5.99 2.95 -9.50
CA VAL A 29 7.44 2.75 -9.70
C VAL A 29 7.86 3.13 -11.12
N GLU A 30 7.09 2.75 -12.14
CA GLU A 30 7.37 3.10 -13.53
C GLU A 30 7.31 4.63 -13.73
N THR A 31 6.32 5.29 -13.16
CA THR A 31 6.16 6.74 -13.26
C THR A 31 7.31 7.47 -12.57
N ALA A 32 7.70 7.03 -11.38
CA ALA A 32 8.82 7.62 -10.64
C ALA A 32 10.17 7.39 -11.34
N LYS A 33 10.36 6.24 -12.01
CA LYS A 33 11.52 6.00 -12.89
C LYS A 33 11.51 6.92 -14.11
N ARG A 34 10.35 7.13 -14.73
CA ARG A 34 10.20 8.01 -15.90
C ARG A 34 10.54 9.47 -15.59
N THR A 35 10.24 9.93 -14.37
CA THR A 35 10.60 11.28 -13.91
C THR A 35 12.04 11.39 -13.39
N GLY A 36 12.81 10.29 -13.39
CA GLY A 36 14.23 10.27 -13.01
C GLY A 36 14.48 10.28 -11.50
N ALA A 37 13.51 9.86 -10.68
CA ALA A 37 13.73 9.70 -9.25
C ALA A 37 14.27 8.30 -8.93
N ASP A 38 15.20 8.24 -7.96
CA ASP A 38 15.67 6.96 -7.42
C ASP A 38 14.60 6.35 -6.50
N VAL A 39 14.13 5.18 -6.88
CA VAL A 39 13.06 4.45 -6.20
C VAL A 39 13.61 3.19 -5.56
N SER A 40 13.40 3.04 -4.26
CA SER A 40 13.42 1.73 -3.62
C SER A 40 12.14 1.01 -4.01
N GLY A 41 12.28 -0.12 -4.69
CA GLY A 41 11.17 -0.87 -5.29
C GLY A 41 10.04 -1.22 -4.32
N PRO A 42 8.92 -1.76 -4.81
CA PRO A 42 7.77 -2.04 -3.97
C PRO A 42 8.11 -3.14 -2.97
N VAL A 43 8.37 -2.76 -1.72
CA VAL A 43 8.71 -3.68 -0.64
C VAL A 43 7.42 -4.26 -0.08
N PRO A 44 7.25 -5.59 -0.12
CA PRO A 44 6.11 -6.24 0.49
C PRO A 44 6.24 -6.17 2.00
N LEU A 45 5.27 -5.53 2.65
CA LEU A 45 5.13 -5.62 4.11
C LEU A 45 4.25 -6.83 4.45
N PRO A 46 4.41 -7.41 5.66
CA PRO A 46 3.55 -8.48 6.13
C PRO A 46 2.07 -8.10 6.00
N THR A 47 1.29 -9.03 5.46
CA THR A 47 -0.16 -8.88 5.34
C THR A 47 -0.77 -9.06 6.72
N GLU A 48 -1.59 -8.12 7.14
CA GLU A 48 -2.35 -8.27 8.38
C GLU A 48 -3.57 -9.13 8.11
N LYS A 49 -3.74 -10.17 8.91
CA LYS A 49 -4.84 -11.12 8.83
C LYS A 49 -5.64 -11.05 10.11
N GLU A 50 -6.88 -10.61 10.00
CA GLU A 50 -7.85 -10.62 11.10
C GLU A 50 -8.84 -11.75 10.86
N VAL A 51 -9.01 -12.62 11.85
CA VAL A 51 -9.94 -13.76 11.78
C VAL A 51 -11.09 -13.51 12.75
N ILE A 52 -12.31 -13.44 12.21
CA ILE A 52 -13.53 -13.18 12.96
C ILE A 52 -14.38 -14.44 12.90
N THR A 53 -14.75 -14.98 14.06
CA THR A 53 -15.63 -16.15 14.15
C THR A 53 -17.00 -15.72 14.66
N ILE A 54 -18.04 -15.92 13.86
CA ILE A 54 -19.43 -15.63 14.23
C ILE A 54 -20.27 -16.90 14.29
N LEU A 55 -21.38 -16.82 15.03
CA LEU A 55 -22.39 -17.89 15.05
C LEU A 55 -23.27 -17.76 13.81
N ARG A 56 -23.52 -18.89 13.14
CA ARG A 56 -24.44 -18.94 12.00
C ARG A 56 -25.90 -18.89 12.43
N SER A 57 -26.21 -19.51 13.57
CA SER A 57 -27.58 -19.54 14.11
C SER A 57 -27.82 -18.37 15.06
N VAL A 58 -29.01 -17.77 14.97
CA VAL A 58 -29.48 -16.75 15.91
C VAL A 58 -29.82 -17.32 17.29
N HIS A 59 -30.08 -18.63 17.41
CA HIS A 59 -30.44 -19.29 18.67
C HIS A 59 -29.87 -20.71 18.81
N LYS A 60 -29.53 -21.09 20.05
CA LYS A 60 -29.17 -22.43 20.56
C LYS A 60 -27.91 -23.12 20.02
N HIS A 61 -27.53 -22.96 18.75
CA HIS A 61 -26.45 -23.75 18.13
C HIS A 61 -25.06 -23.08 18.25
N LYS A 62 -24.30 -23.39 19.32
CA LYS A 62 -22.95 -22.84 19.59
C LYS A 62 -21.84 -23.42 18.70
N ASP A 63 -22.01 -24.65 18.24
CA ASP A 63 -21.00 -25.38 17.44
C ASP A 63 -21.08 -25.01 15.95
N SER A 64 -22.22 -24.45 15.52
CA SER A 64 -22.40 -23.89 14.19
C SER A 64 -21.76 -22.50 14.10
N ARG A 65 -20.42 -22.48 14.01
CA ARG A 65 -19.63 -21.26 13.79
C ARG A 65 -19.23 -21.12 12.32
N GLU A 66 -18.99 -19.89 11.91
CA GLU A 66 -18.42 -19.54 10.61
C GLU A 66 -17.23 -18.61 10.84
N GLN A 67 -16.16 -18.85 10.10
CA GLN A 67 -14.93 -18.09 10.21
C GLN A 67 -14.77 -17.24 8.96
N PHE A 68 -14.70 -15.94 9.16
CA PHE A 68 -14.36 -14.98 8.13
C PHE A 68 -12.96 -14.46 8.39
N GLU A 69 -12.26 -14.09 7.32
CA GLU A 69 -10.97 -13.44 7.42
C GLU A 69 -10.95 -12.16 6.59
N GLN A 70 -10.32 -11.13 7.13
CA GLN A 70 -9.97 -9.92 6.42
C GLN A 70 -8.46 -9.88 6.25
N ARG A 71 -8.00 -9.81 5.00
CA ARG A 71 -6.59 -9.69 4.65
C ARG A 71 -6.32 -8.28 4.15
N THR A 72 -5.42 -7.57 4.82
CA THR A 72 -4.96 -6.25 4.39
C THR A 72 -3.54 -6.36 3.89
N HIS A 73 -3.39 -6.28 2.57
CA HIS A 73 -2.09 -6.32 1.91
C HIS A 73 -1.45 -4.94 1.98
N LYS A 74 -0.15 -4.91 2.31
CA LYS A 74 0.60 -3.68 2.51
C LYS A 74 1.85 -3.68 1.64
N ARG A 75 2.12 -2.57 0.96
CA ARG A 75 3.37 -2.32 0.23
C ARG A 75 3.97 -1.00 0.69
N LEU A 76 5.29 -0.92 0.68
CA LEU A 76 6.05 0.28 0.96
C LEU A 76 6.88 0.64 -0.28
N ILE A 77 6.84 1.90 -0.68
CA ILE A 77 7.70 2.45 -1.73
C ILE A 77 8.43 3.65 -1.14
N ASP A 78 9.76 3.64 -1.21
CA ASP A 78 10.59 4.75 -0.72
C ASP A 78 11.22 5.47 -1.91
N ILE A 79 11.08 6.78 -1.98
CA ILE A 79 11.73 7.64 -2.99
C ILE A 79 12.89 8.36 -2.31
N LEU A 80 14.11 8.10 -2.77
CA LEU A 80 15.34 8.59 -2.15
C LEU A 80 15.66 10.05 -2.51
N ASN A 81 15.37 10.42 -3.76
CA ASN A 81 15.63 11.76 -4.31
C ASN A 81 14.34 12.31 -4.93
N PRO A 82 13.51 13.04 -4.17
CA PRO A 82 12.29 13.62 -4.71
C PRO A 82 12.62 14.83 -5.60
N SER A 83 12.14 14.80 -6.84
CA SER A 83 12.08 15.99 -7.70
C SER A 83 10.69 16.61 -7.62
N GLN A 84 10.57 17.94 -7.79
CA GLN A 84 9.26 18.62 -7.81
C GLN A 84 8.33 18.01 -8.88
N LYS A 85 8.90 17.68 -10.05
CA LYS A 85 8.19 17.01 -11.14
C LYS A 85 7.66 15.62 -10.75
N THR A 86 8.40 14.90 -9.89
CA THR A 86 8.00 13.59 -9.38
C THR A 86 6.81 13.73 -8.43
N VAL A 87 6.82 14.71 -7.53
CA VAL A 87 5.70 14.95 -6.58
C VAL A 87 4.41 15.27 -7.34
N ASP A 88 4.49 16.17 -8.33
CA ASP A 88 3.33 16.56 -9.13
C ASP A 88 2.77 15.39 -9.96
N SER A 89 3.66 14.51 -10.45
CA SER A 89 3.26 13.33 -11.23
C SER A 89 2.59 12.26 -10.36
N LEU A 90 3.01 12.13 -9.10
CA LEU A 90 2.41 11.18 -8.14
C LEU A 90 1.01 11.63 -7.70
N MET A 91 0.79 12.94 -7.50
CA MET A 91 -0.54 13.47 -7.14
C MET A 91 -1.55 13.39 -8.29
N LYS A 92 -1.08 13.46 -9.54
CA LYS A 92 -1.94 13.39 -10.74
C LYS A 92 -2.27 11.96 -11.17
N LEU A 93 -1.71 10.96 -10.50
CA LEU A 93 -1.85 9.57 -10.93
C LEU A 93 -3.23 9.04 -10.51
N ASN A 94 -4.04 8.68 -11.50
CA ASN A 94 -5.33 8.03 -11.27
C ASN A 94 -5.09 6.58 -10.84
N LEU A 95 -5.16 6.35 -9.54
CA LEU A 95 -5.07 5.02 -8.95
C LEU A 95 -6.45 4.35 -8.90
N PRO A 96 -6.52 3.02 -9.04
CA PRO A 96 -7.79 2.31 -9.05
C PRO A 96 -8.51 2.44 -7.71
N ALA A 97 -9.85 2.54 -7.76
CA ALA A 97 -10.68 2.56 -6.57
C ALA A 97 -10.50 1.25 -5.78
N GLY A 98 -9.96 1.33 -4.56
CA GLY A 98 -9.68 0.16 -3.71
C GLY A 98 -8.25 0.09 -3.14
N VAL A 99 -7.35 0.98 -3.58
CA VAL A 99 -6.02 1.14 -2.99
C VAL A 99 -5.98 2.42 -2.16
N ASP A 100 -5.71 2.27 -0.86
CA ASP A 100 -5.45 3.36 0.06
C ASP A 100 -3.95 3.75 0.04
N ILE A 101 -3.68 5.05 0.03
CA ILE A 101 -2.34 5.61 -0.16
C ILE A 101 -2.05 6.60 0.96
N GLU A 102 -0.99 6.33 1.72
CA GLU A 102 -0.52 7.19 2.79
C GLU A 102 0.87 7.70 2.42
N ILE A 103 1.01 9.01 2.21
CA ILE A 103 2.28 9.67 1.87
C ILE A 103 2.86 10.28 3.15
N LYS A 104 4.10 9.91 3.49
CA LYS A 104 4.91 10.54 4.55
C LYS A 104 6.12 11.21 3.94
N LEU A 105 6.42 12.43 4.39
CA LEU A 105 7.62 13.19 4.00
C LEU A 105 8.77 12.97 4.99
#